data_AF-A0A5K0WUW3-F1
#
_entry.id   AF-A0A5K0WUW3-F1
#
_cell.length_a   1.000
_cell.length_b   1.000
_cell.length_c   1.000
_cell.angle_alpha   90.00
_cell.angle_beta   90.00
_cell.angle_gamma   90.00
#
_symmetry.space_group_name_H-M   'P 1'
#
loop_
_entity.id
_entity.type
_entity.pdbx_description
1 polymer ?
#
loop_
_entity_poly.entity_id
_entity_poly.type
_entity_poly.pdbx_seq_one_letter_code
_entity_poly.pdbx_strand_id
1 'polypeptide(L)' 'MAAPVGLGLGLGPGTGQSAFTFLQLQELEHQALIFKYMVAGVPVPLHLVLPIWKSVVSSPMSSFSPST' A
#
# COMPACT_ATOMS: atom_id res chain seq x y z
N MET A 1 -19.04 -9.32 9.45
CA MET A 1 -18.97 -9.51 7.99
C MET A 1 -17.54 -9.18 7.56
N ALA A 2 -16.63 -10.15 7.68
CA ALA A 2 -15.21 -9.94 7.38
C ALA A 2 -15.00 -10.02 5.86
N ALA A 3 -14.53 -8.94 5.25
CA ALA A 3 -14.09 -8.97 3.86
C ALA A 3 -12.79 -9.80 3.78
N PRO A 4 -12.72 -10.82 2.92
CA PRO A 4 -11.50 -11.57 2.74
C PRO A 4 -10.46 -10.66 2.08
N VAL A 5 -9.30 -10.52 2.72
CA VAL A 5 -8.10 -9.94 2.13
C VAL A 5 -7.65 -10.91 1.02
N GLY A 6 -8.23 -10.74 -0.16
CA GLY A 6 -7.86 -11.47 -1.36
C GLY A 6 -6.58 -10.87 -1.93
N LEU A 7 -5.43 -11.46 -1.62
CA LEU A 7 -4.23 -11.32 -2.43
C LEU A 7 -4.46 -12.11 -3.73
N GLY A 8 -5.26 -11.53 -4.63
CA GLY A 8 -5.66 -12.11 -5.91
C GLY A 8 -4.52 -12.09 -6.91
N LEU A 9 -3.52 -12.96 -6.72
CA LEU A 9 -2.65 -13.39 -7.82
C LEU A 9 -3.44 -14.41 -8.67
N GLY A 10 -4.51 -13.94 -9.31
CA GLY A 10 -5.37 -14.71 -10.18
C GLY A 10 -4.68 -14.95 -11.51
N LEU A 11 -3.84 -15.98 -11.60
CA LEU A 11 -3.36 -16.50 -12.88
C LEU A 11 -4.44 -17.43 -13.47
N GLY A 12 -5.57 -16.84 -13.87
CA GLY A 12 -6.64 -17.49 -14.62
C GLY A 12 -6.56 -17.12 -16.10
N PRO A 13 -6.80 -18.06 -17.05
CA PRO A 13 -6.71 -17.79 -18.47
C PRO A 13 -7.95 -17.01 -18.91
N GLY A 14 -7.81 -15.70 -19.08
CA GLY A 14 -8.82 -14.91 -19.77
C GLY A 14 -9.02 -13.50 -19.22
N THR A 15 -8.75 -12.53 -20.10
CA THR A 15 -9.09 -11.10 -20.02
C THR A 15 -8.11 -10.25 -19.20
N GLY A 16 -7.45 -9.31 -19.90
CA GLY A 16 -6.48 -8.35 -19.38
C GLY A 16 -7.11 -7.31 -18.45
N GLN A 17 -7.63 -7.76 -17.32
CA GLN A 17 -7.97 -6.87 -16.23
C GLN A 17 -6.68 -6.51 -15.50
N SER A 18 -6.43 -5.21 -15.38
CA SER A 18 -5.36 -4.70 -14.55
C SER A 18 -5.48 -5.31 -13.14
N ALA A 19 -4.40 -5.89 -12.63
CA ALA A 19 -4.33 -6.47 -11.28
C ALA A 19 -4.63 -5.43 -10.18
N PHE A 20 -4.59 -4.14 -10.55
CA PHE A 20 -4.87 -3.01 -9.69
C PHE A 20 -5.89 -2.07 -10.34
N THR A 21 -6.75 -1.47 -9.51
CA THR A 21 -7.55 -0.31 -9.90
C THR A 21 -6.64 0.90 -10.16
N PHE A 22 -7.14 1.92 -10.86
CA PHE A 22 -6.39 3.17 -11.11
C PHE A 22 -5.81 3.79 -9.83
N LEU A 23 -6.63 3.86 -8.76
CA LEU A 23 -6.18 4.41 -7.48
C LEU A 23 -5.10 3.55 -6.82
N GLN A 24 -5.19 2.22 -6.96
CA GLN A 24 -4.19 1.29 -6.43
C GLN A 24 -2.86 1.40 -7.21
N LEU A 25 -2.91 1.62 -8.52
CA LEU A 25 -1.70 1.85 -9.31
C LEU A 25 -1.03 3.18 -8.93
N GLN A 26 -1.82 4.24 -8.73
CA GLN A 26 -1.31 5.54 -8.28
C GLN A 26 -0.63 5.42 -6.89
N GLU A 27 -1.23 4.67 -5.98
CA GLU A 27 -0.62 4.36 -4.68
C GLU A 27 0.69 3.57 -4.84
N LEU A 28 0.72 2.59 -5.75
CA LEU A 28 1.92 1.80 -6.02
C LEU A 28 3.07 2.65 -6.60
N GLU A 29 2.78 3.56 -7.53
CA GLU A 29 3.76 4.48 -8.09
C GLU A 29 4.38 5.37 -7.01
N HIS A 30 3.54 5.85 -6.08
CA HIS A 30 3.98 6.66 -4.94
C HIS A 30 4.90 5.87 -4.00
N GLN A 31 4.52 4.64 -3.67
CA GLN A 31 5.33 3.74 -2.85
C GLN A 31 6.67 3.37 -3.53
N ALA A 32 6.66 3.11 -4.84
CA ALA A 32 7.85 2.83 -5.62
C ALA A 32 8.83 4.02 -5.64
N LEU A 33 8.30 5.24 -5.72
CA LEU A 33 9.10 6.45 -5.68
C LEU A 33 9.79 6.62 -4.32
N ILE A 34 9.09 6.37 -3.21
CA ILE A 34 9.68 6.37 -1.86
C ILE A 34 10.78 5.29 -1.75
N PHE A 35 10.52 4.09 -2.26
CA PHE A 35 11.52 3.01 -2.27
C PHE A 35 12.80 3.39 -3.01
N LYS A 36 12.70 4.12 -4.12
CA LYS A 36 13.89 4.62 -4.82
C LYS A 36 14.74 5.54 -3.94
N TYR A 37 14.14 6.45 -3.17
CA TYR A 37 14.89 7.30 -2.24
C TYR A 37 15.53 6.47 -1.12
N MET A 38 14.81 5.48 -0.58
CA MET A 38 15.34 4.59 0.46
C MET A 38 16.56 3.79 -0.02
N VAL A 39 16.49 3.18 -1.21
CA VAL A 39 17.60 2.41 -1.79
C VAL A 39 18.78 3.31 -2.17
N ALA A 40 18.51 4.54 -2.62
CA ALA A 40 19.55 5.52 -2.90
C ALA A 40 20.20 6.11 -1.63
N GLY A 41 19.71 5.78 -0.44
CA GLY A 41 20.26 6.27 0.84
C GLY A 41 20.11 7.77 1.06
N VAL A 42 19.23 8.42 0.31
CA VAL A 42 18.95 9.86 0.40
C VAL A 42 17.67 10.10 1.20
N PRO A 43 17.53 11.25 1.88
CA PRO A 43 16.32 11.54 2.65
C PRO A 43 15.08 11.56 1.74
N VAL A 44 14.04 10.82 2.14
CA VAL A 44 12.76 10.82 1.44
C VAL A 44 12.07 12.19 1.65
N PRO A 45 11.64 12.88 0.58
CA PRO A 45 10.89 14.13 0.70
C PRO A 45 9.63 13.99 1.58
N LEU A 46 9.44 14.91 2.54
CA LEU A 46 8.35 14.85 3.53
C LEU A 46 6.96 14.78 2.89
N HIS A 47 6.73 15.49 1.79
CA HIS A 47 5.45 15.48 1.06
C HIS A 47 5.06 14.07 0.57
N LEU A 48 6.03 13.18 0.36
CA LEU A 48 5.77 11.80 -0.03
C LEU A 48 5.45 10.90 1.17
N VAL A 49 5.94 11.25 2.36
CA VAL A 49 5.78 10.44 3.58
C VAL A 49 4.46 10.75 4.30
N LEU A 50 3.98 12.01 4.21
CA LEU A 50 2.75 12.47 4.88
C LEU A 50 1.49 11.64 4.53
N PRO A 51 1.22 11.26 3.28
CA PRO A 51 0.07 10.42 2.93
C PRO A 51 0.13 9.03 3.58
N ILE A 52 1.32 8.42 3.66
CA ILE A 52 1.51 7.11 4.29
C ILE A 52 1.27 7.19 5.78
N TRP A 53 1.82 8.20 6.47
CA TRP A 53 1.61 8.37 7.91
C TRP A 53 0.13 8.51 8.26
N LYS A 54 -0.64 9.27 7.47
CA LYS A 54 -2.09 9.37 7.65
C LYS A 54 -2.77 8.02 7.48
N SER A 55 -2.38 7.24 6.47
CA SER A 55 -2.91 5.89 6.26
C SER A 55 -2.54 4.94 7.40
N VAL A 56 -1.32 5.00 7.92
CA VAL A 56 -0.82 4.13 9.01
C VAL A 56 -1.53 4.45 10.33
N VAL A 57 -1.68 5.73 10.67
CA VAL A 57 -2.41 6.18 11.89
C VAL A 57 -3.91 5.88 11.77
N SER A 58 -4.46 5.90 10.56
CA SER A 58 -5.86 5.53 10.32
C SER A 58 -6.07 4.02 10.19
N SER A 59 -5.02 3.21 10.15
CA SER A 59 -5.13 1.76 9.95
C SER A 59 -5.47 1.08 11.28
N PRO A 60 -6.44 0.14 11.30
CA PRO A 60 -6.84 -0.57 12.53
C PRO A 60 -5.72 -1.40 13.18
N MET A 61 -4.59 -1.58 12.49
CA MET A 61 -3.35 -2.15 13.02
C MET A 61 -2.81 -1.39 14.25
N SER A 62 -3.01 -0.07 14.33
CA SER A 62 -2.60 0.72 15.50
C SER A 62 -3.49 0.49 16.73
N SER A 63 -4.65 -0.15 16.56
CA SER A 63 -5.60 -0.47 17.64
C SER A 63 -5.42 -1.88 18.19
N PHE A 64 -4.30 -2.56 17.90
CA PHE A 64 -4.00 -3.88 18.46
C PHE A 64 -3.69 -3.74 19.96
N SER A 65 -4.73 -3.69 20.79
CA SER A 65 -4.61 -3.84 22.23
C SER A 65 -4.49 -5.34 22.53
N PRO A 66 -3.36 -5.83 23.05
CA PRO A 66 -3.25 -7.22 23.47
C PRO A 66 -4.18 -7.40 24.68
N SER A 67 -5.24 -8.18 24.53
CA SER A 67 -6.04 -8.64 25.67
C SER A 67 -5.28 -9.75 26.38
N THR A 68 -4.79 -9.43 27.58
CA THR A 68 -4.17 -10.35 28.55
C THR A 68 -5.09 -11.50 28.94
#